data_AF-A0A0F3RHD8-F1
#
_entry.id   AF-A0A0F3RHD8-F1
#
_cell.length_a   1.000
_cell.length_b   1.000
_cell.length_c   1.000
_cell.angle_alpha   90.00
_cell.angle_beta   90.00
_cell.angle_gamma   90.00
#
_symmetry.space_group_name_H-M   'P 1'
#
loop_
_entity.id
_entity.type
_entity.pdbx_description
1 polymer ?
#
loop_
_entity_poly.entity_id
_entity_poly.type
_entity_poly.pdbx_seq_one_letter_code
_entity_poly.pdbx_strand_id
1 'polypeptide(L)'
;METTKDNEELAFNTLENLVTTSNTKIKEIAALEQVAIKISEKKYSEAKDLLNKIIENKEYSEISTSYARISWCSLVIDDHNLDIQDKEKLTKYLNYFDDEKKPFWATATIIKAMWDIKNNMKPQAEKNLKNLLISNNVSDLIKDQAKALLVNLNK
;
A
#
# COMPACT_ATOMS: atom_id res chain seq x y z
N MET A 1 -30.05 8.74 0.99
CA MET A 1 -29.32 7.45 1.04
C MET A 1 -29.23 6.82 -0.34
N GLU A 2 -30.28 6.89 -1.19
CA GLU A 2 -30.20 6.53 -2.62
C GLU A 2 -29.30 7.50 -3.43
N THR A 3 -29.49 8.81 -3.26
CA THR A 3 -28.73 9.86 -4.00
C THR A 3 -27.21 9.79 -3.86
N THR A 4 -26.70 9.30 -2.72
CA THR A 4 -25.25 9.14 -2.49
C THR A 4 -24.67 7.94 -3.22
N LYS A 5 -25.41 6.84 -3.33
CA LYS A 5 -24.96 5.64 -4.06
C LYS A 5 -24.98 5.88 -5.58
N ASP A 6 -26.01 6.56 -6.08
CA ASP A 6 -26.11 6.92 -7.50
C ASP A 6 -24.94 7.82 -7.93
N ASN A 7 -24.48 8.70 -7.03
CA ASN A 7 -23.33 9.57 -7.28
C ASN A 7 -21.99 8.81 -7.28
N GLU A 8 -21.82 7.81 -6.42
CA GLU A 8 -20.60 6.97 -6.37
C GLU A 8 -20.48 6.08 -7.62
N GLU A 9 -21.59 5.51 -8.09
CA GLU A 9 -21.62 4.72 -9.33
C GLU A 9 -21.34 5.59 -10.57
N LEU A 10 -21.96 6.78 -10.64
CA LEU A 10 -21.70 7.74 -11.71
C LEU A 10 -20.25 8.23 -11.72
N ALA A 11 -19.67 8.46 -10.54
CA ALA A 11 -18.26 8.80 -10.39
C ALA A 11 -17.35 7.67 -10.89
N PHE A 12 -17.63 6.42 -10.48
CA PHE A 12 -16.86 5.26 -10.90
C PHE A 12 -16.85 5.07 -12.43
N ASN A 13 -18.02 5.18 -13.06
CA ASN A 13 -18.19 5.07 -14.52
C ASN A 13 -17.45 6.19 -15.26
N THR A 14 -17.45 7.40 -14.71
CA THR A 14 -16.69 8.53 -15.27
C THR A 14 -15.19 8.28 -15.22
N LEU A 15 -14.70 7.73 -14.10
CA LEU A 15 -13.29 7.36 -13.95
C LEU A 15 -12.89 6.21 -14.89
N GLU A 16 -13.77 5.23 -15.12
CA GLU A 16 -13.50 4.12 -16.04
C GLU A 16 -13.26 4.62 -17.48
N ASN A 17 -14.02 5.62 -17.92
CA ASN A 17 -13.76 6.27 -19.21
C ASN A 17 -12.37 6.93 -19.24
N LEU A 18 -11.92 7.57 -18.16
CA LEU A 18 -10.58 8.17 -18.11
C LEU A 18 -9.48 7.10 -18.12
N VAL A 19 -9.66 6.00 -17.40
CA VAL A 19 -8.71 4.88 -17.37
C VAL A 19 -8.52 4.28 -18.76
N THR A 20 -9.59 4.18 -19.54
CA THR A 20 -9.59 3.51 -20.85
C THR A 20 -9.21 4.42 -22.02
N THR A 21 -9.56 5.71 -21.96
CA THR A 21 -9.40 6.63 -23.11
C THR A 21 -8.24 7.61 -22.98
N SER A 22 -7.74 7.85 -21.78
CA SER A 22 -6.68 8.84 -21.56
C SER A 22 -5.31 8.28 -21.94
N ASN A 23 -4.56 9.07 -22.71
CA ASN A 23 -3.15 8.79 -23.05
C ASN A 23 -2.16 9.47 -22.11
N THR A 24 -2.64 10.07 -21.02
CA THR A 24 -1.81 10.81 -20.06
C THR A 24 -1.77 10.13 -18.71
N LYS A 25 -0.95 10.65 -17.78
CA LYS A 25 -0.87 10.15 -16.39
C LYS A 25 -2.18 10.28 -15.61
N ILE A 26 -3.18 11.00 -16.13
CA ILE A 26 -4.54 11.07 -15.55
C ILE A 26 -5.16 9.67 -15.45
N LYS A 27 -4.86 8.74 -16.37
CA LYS A 27 -5.38 7.35 -16.28
C LYS A 27 -4.94 6.65 -15.01
N GLU A 28 -3.73 6.94 -14.52
CA GLU A 28 -3.18 6.33 -13.31
C GLU A 28 -3.86 6.89 -12.06
N ILE A 29 -4.08 8.21 -12.02
CA ILE A 29 -4.81 8.87 -10.95
C ILE A 29 -6.25 8.35 -10.90
N ALA A 30 -6.92 8.29 -12.05
CA ALA A 30 -8.30 7.78 -12.14
C ALA A 30 -8.42 6.34 -11.63
N ALA A 31 -7.45 5.47 -11.96
CA ALA A 31 -7.42 4.10 -11.46
C ALA A 31 -7.25 4.05 -9.93
N LEU A 32 -6.40 4.91 -9.35
CA LEU A 32 -6.24 5.01 -7.90
C LEU A 32 -7.49 5.55 -7.20
N GLU A 33 -8.20 6.51 -7.81
CA GLU A 33 -9.48 7.01 -7.30
C GLU A 33 -10.56 5.93 -7.32
N GLN A 34 -10.60 5.07 -8.35
CA GLN A 34 -11.49 3.91 -8.37
C GLN A 34 -11.24 2.97 -7.18
N VAL A 35 -9.97 2.77 -6.80
CA VAL A 35 -9.62 2.01 -5.59
C VAL A 35 -10.17 2.71 -4.35
N ALA A 36 -9.98 4.03 -4.23
CA ALA A 36 -10.44 4.80 -3.08
C ALA A 36 -11.97 4.70 -2.87
N ILE A 37 -12.75 4.76 -3.95
CA ILE A 37 -14.21 4.55 -3.93
C ILE A 37 -14.55 3.15 -3.39
N LYS A 38 -13.88 2.09 -3.88
CA LYS A 38 -14.15 0.73 -3.37
C LYS A 38 -13.77 0.57 -1.90
N ILE A 39 -12.71 1.24 -1.44
CA ILE A 39 -12.33 1.26 -0.02
C ILE A 39 -13.40 1.99 0.82
N SER A 40 -13.91 3.14 0.37
CA SER A 40 -14.96 3.88 1.12
C SER A 40 -16.28 3.10 1.19
N GLU A 41 -16.60 2.33 0.14
CA GLU A 41 -17.73 1.41 0.11
C GLU A 41 -17.50 0.12 0.93
N LYS A 42 -16.33 -0.03 1.57
CA LYS A 42 -15.89 -1.25 2.30
C LYS A 42 -15.83 -2.51 1.42
N LYS A 43 -15.74 -2.35 0.10
CA LYS A 43 -15.59 -3.43 -0.88
C LYS A 43 -14.12 -3.78 -1.07
N TYR A 44 -13.49 -4.28 0.00
CA TYR A 44 -12.04 -4.52 0.02
C TYR A 44 -11.57 -5.55 -1.01
N SER A 45 -12.38 -6.57 -1.33
CA SER A 45 -12.03 -7.53 -2.39
C SER A 45 -11.90 -6.84 -3.75
N GLU A 46 -12.90 -6.02 -4.13
CA GLU A 46 -12.86 -5.26 -5.38
C GLU A 46 -11.71 -4.25 -5.39
N ALA A 47 -11.43 -3.60 -4.25
CA ALA A 47 -10.28 -2.72 -4.12
C ALA A 47 -8.95 -3.46 -4.33
N LYS A 48 -8.79 -4.66 -3.77
CA LYS A 48 -7.59 -5.51 -4.00
C LYS A 48 -7.43 -5.85 -5.48
N ASP A 49 -8.51 -6.19 -6.18
CA ASP A 49 -8.46 -6.52 -7.60
C ASP A 49 -8.07 -5.32 -8.47
N LEU A 50 -8.62 -4.13 -8.18
CA LEU A 50 -8.22 -2.89 -8.85
C LEU A 50 -6.75 -2.56 -8.59
N LEU A 51 -6.28 -2.71 -7.36
CA LEU A 51 -4.87 -2.51 -7.02
C LEU A 51 -3.95 -3.48 -7.77
N ASN A 52 -4.32 -4.77 -7.86
CA ASN A 52 -3.57 -5.75 -8.66
C ASN A 52 -3.46 -5.30 -10.13
N LYS A 53 -4.56 -4.84 -10.74
CA LYS A 53 -4.56 -4.33 -12.13
C LYS A 53 -3.60 -3.14 -12.31
N ILE A 54 -3.55 -2.23 -11.34
CA ILE A 54 -2.61 -1.09 -11.35
C ILE A 54 -1.16 -1.58 -11.26
N ILE A 55 -0.88 -2.50 -10.33
CA ILE A 55 0.48 -3.02 -10.08
C ILE A 55 1.04 -3.78 -11.28
N GLU A 56 0.18 -4.50 -12.00
CA GLU A 56 0.55 -5.33 -13.17
C GLU A 56 0.65 -4.53 -14.47
N ASN A 57 0.17 -3.27 -14.47
CA ASN A 57 0.21 -2.42 -15.65
C ASN A 57 1.63 -1.85 -15.90
N LYS A 58 2.29 -2.37 -16.94
CA LYS A 58 3.67 -1.99 -17.31
C LYS A 58 3.82 -0.56 -17.83
N GLU A 59 2.73 0.08 -18.24
CA GLU A 59 2.76 1.47 -18.73
C GLU A 59 2.66 2.50 -17.59
N TYR A 60 2.21 2.05 -16.42
CA TYR A 60 2.00 2.93 -15.29
C TYR A 60 3.34 3.32 -14.68
N SER A 61 3.40 4.53 -14.13
CA SER A 61 4.62 5.04 -13.52
C SER A 61 5.01 4.24 -12.27
N GLU A 62 6.30 4.26 -11.96
CA GLU A 62 6.86 3.66 -10.75
C GLU A 62 6.17 4.17 -9.49
N ILE A 63 5.84 5.46 -9.42
CA ILE A 63 5.18 6.05 -8.25
C ILE A 63 3.77 5.51 -8.07
N SER A 64 2.98 5.41 -9.14
CA SER A 64 1.60 4.90 -9.08
C SER A 64 1.56 3.42 -8.73
N THR A 65 2.41 2.60 -9.36
CA THR A 65 2.47 1.17 -9.03
C THR A 65 3.03 0.92 -7.63
N SER A 66 3.95 1.76 -7.15
CA SER A 66 4.45 1.71 -5.77
C SER A 66 3.38 2.08 -4.75
N TYR A 67 2.62 3.14 -5.01
CA TYR A 67 1.50 3.53 -4.16
C TYR A 67 0.44 2.43 -4.10
N ALA A 68 0.14 1.80 -5.23
CA ALA A 68 -0.77 0.66 -5.28
C ALA A 68 -0.26 -0.55 -4.48
N ARG A 69 1.04 -0.89 -4.55
CA ARG A 69 1.63 -1.94 -3.70
C ARG A 69 1.46 -1.64 -2.21
N ILE A 70 1.76 -0.43 -1.77
CA ILE A 70 1.62 -0.04 -0.36
C ILE A 70 0.17 -0.06 0.09
N SER A 71 -0.74 0.43 -0.75
CA SER A 71 -2.18 0.39 -0.48
C SER A 71 -2.68 -1.05 -0.36
N TRP A 72 -2.24 -1.93 -1.26
CA TRP A 72 -2.57 -3.35 -1.21
C TRP A 72 -2.05 -4.00 0.08
N CYS A 73 -0.78 -3.77 0.44
CA CYS A 73 -0.21 -4.27 1.69
C CYS A 73 -0.99 -3.77 2.92
N SER A 74 -1.39 -2.50 2.91
CA SER A 74 -2.14 -1.88 4.02
C SER A 74 -3.54 -2.47 4.20
N LEU A 75 -4.19 -2.93 3.12
CA LEU A 75 -5.51 -3.59 3.20
C LEU A 75 -5.44 -4.97 3.84
N VAL A 76 -4.32 -5.67 3.69
CA VAL A 76 -4.21 -7.09 4.10
C VAL A 76 -3.41 -7.31 5.37
N ILE A 77 -2.56 -6.35 5.79
CA ILE A 77 -1.63 -6.56 6.90
C ILE A 77 -2.33 -6.86 8.24
N ASP A 78 -3.56 -6.41 8.41
CA ASP A 78 -4.37 -6.62 9.62
C ASP A 78 -5.27 -7.87 9.55
N ASP A 79 -5.32 -8.55 8.41
CA ASP A 79 -6.11 -9.77 8.27
C ASP A 79 -5.37 -10.99 8.83
N HIS A 80 -5.89 -11.51 9.94
CA HIS A 80 -5.35 -12.68 10.64
C HIS A 80 -5.56 -14.01 9.91
N ASN A 81 -6.47 -14.05 8.93
CA ASN A 81 -6.84 -15.24 8.18
C ASN A 81 -6.36 -15.16 6.72
N LEU A 82 -5.30 -14.38 6.47
CA LEU A 82 -4.71 -14.26 5.14
C LEU A 82 -4.34 -15.64 4.59
N ASP A 83 -4.83 -15.95 3.40
CA ASP A 83 -4.45 -17.18 2.73
C ASP A 83 -2.96 -17.16 2.34
N ILE A 84 -2.44 -18.33 1.97
CA ILE A 84 -1.02 -18.51 1.64
C ILE A 84 -0.62 -17.64 0.43
N GLN A 85 -1.49 -17.48 -0.56
CA GLN A 85 -1.19 -16.73 -1.78
C GLN A 85 -1.08 -15.23 -1.48
N ASP A 86 -2.02 -14.69 -0.70
CA ASP A 86 -1.99 -13.30 -0.25
C ASP A 86 -0.80 -13.06 0.70
N LYS A 87 -0.41 -14.04 1.51
CA LYS A 87 0.79 -13.94 2.37
C LYS A 87 2.09 -13.87 1.57
N GLU A 88 2.22 -14.70 0.54
CA GLU A 88 3.36 -14.66 -0.39
C GLU A 88 3.40 -13.35 -1.18
N LYS A 89 2.23 -12.89 -1.65
CA LYS A 89 2.09 -11.62 -2.37
C LYS A 89 2.43 -10.43 -1.48
N LEU A 90 1.96 -10.39 -0.23
CA LEU A 90 2.33 -9.38 0.76
C LEU A 90 3.84 -9.31 0.95
N THR A 91 4.47 -10.46 1.17
CA THR A 91 5.93 -10.55 1.34
C THR A 91 6.66 -10.05 0.08
N LYS A 92 6.21 -10.46 -1.11
CA LYS A 92 6.76 -10.00 -2.39
C LYS A 92 6.64 -8.50 -2.57
N TYR A 93 5.48 -7.91 -2.25
CA TYR A 93 5.26 -6.47 -2.39
C TYR A 93 6.02 -5.66 -1.34
N LEU A 94 6.21 -6.16 -0.12
CA LEU A 94 7.06 -5.50 0.87
C LEU A 94 8.54 -5.55 0.48
N ASN A 95 9.03 -6.69 0.00
CA ASN A 95 10.42 -6.84 -0.46
C ASN A 95 10.74 -6.03 -1.72
N TYR A 96 9.72 -5.64 -2.50
CA TYR A 96 9.90 -4.68 -3.59
C TYR A 96 10.57 -3.37 -3.14
N PHE A 97 10.32 -2.98 -1.90
CA PHE A 97 10.84 -1.77 -1.27
C PHE A 97 12.07 -2.04 -0.40
N ASP A 98 12.91 -3.02 -0.75
CA ASP A 98 14.18 -3.23 -0.04
C ASP A 98 15.27 -2.22 -0.47
N ASP A 99 15.06 -1.50 -1.58
CA ASP A 99 15.93 -0.42 -2.05
C ASP A 99 15.43 0.95 -1.57
N GLU A 100 16.28 1.71 -0.86
CA GLU A 100 15.97 3.05 -0.33
C GLU A 100 15.58 4.08 -1.41
N LYS A 101 15.93 3.82 -2.67
CA LYS A 101 15.59 4.69 -3.81
C LYS A 101 14.16 4.49 -4.29
N LYS A 102 13.46 3.45 -3.84
CA LYS A 102 12.07 3.19 -4.25
C LYS A 102 11.13 4.21 -3.64
N PRO A 103 10.11 4.70 -4.39
CA PRO A 103 9.07 5.53 -3.81
C PRO A 103 8.44 4.83 -2.63
N PHE A 104 8.16 5.58 -1.55
CA PHE A 104 7.56 5.05 -0.33
C PHE A 104 8.39 4.00 0.42
N TRP A 105 9.68 3.82 0.12
CA TRP A 105 10.56 2.90 0.85
C TRP A 105 10.42 2.99 2.37
N ALA A 106 10.46 4.21 2.91
CA ALA A 106 10.42 4.44 4.34
C ALA A 106 9.09 3.95 4.95
N THR A 107 7.97 4.28 4.31
CA THR A 107 6.62 3.81 4.69
C THR A 107 6.51 2.29 4.57
N ALA A 108 7.02 1.71 3.48
CA ALA A 108 7.04 0.27 3.27
C ALA A 108 7.83 -0.46 4.36
N THR A 109 8.95 0.12 4.79
CA THR A 109 9.80 -0.43 5.84
C THR A 109 9.10 -0.43 7.20
N ILE A 110 8.29 0.59 7.50
CA ILE A 110 7.42 0.60 8.69
C ILE A 110 6.40 -0.55 8.60
N ILE A 111 5.70 -0.68 7.48
CA ILE A 111 4.69 -1.74 7.27
C ILE A 111 5.35 -3.13 7.37
N LYS A 112 6.55 -3.30 6.78
CA LYS A 112 7.34 -4.53 6.86
C LYS A 112 7.74 -4.86 8.29
N ALA A 113 8.17 -3.88 9.08
CA ALA A 113 8.46 -4.08 10.49
C ALA A 113 7.21 -4.47 11.31
N MET A 114 6.05 -3.87 11.03
CA MET A 114 4.78 -4.28 11.66
C MET A 114 4.42 -5.73 11.32
N TRP A 115 4.60 -6.12 10.06
CA TRP A 115 4.40 -7.50 9.61
C TRP A 115 5.37 -8.47 10.29
N ASP A 116 6.65 -8.10 10.41
CA ASP A 116 7.67 -8.88 11.10
C ASP A 116 7.32 -9.08 12.58
N ILE A 117 6.86 -8.03 13.27
CA ILE A 117 6.38 -8.08 14.67
C ILE A 117 5.25 -9.10 14.80
N LYS A 118 4.23 -9.02 13.93
CA LYS A 118 3.07 -9.93 13.95
C LYS A 118 3.44 -11.40 13.74
N ASN A 119 4.51 -11.65 12.99
CA ASN A 119 4.99 -13.00 12.70
C ASN A 119 6.14 -13.45 13.62
N ASN A 120 6.31 -12.80 14.78
CA ASN A 120 7.37 -13.11 15.76
C ASN A 120 8.81 -13.00 15.22
N MET A 121 9.03 -12.24 14.15
CA MET A 121 10.34 -11.97 13.56
C MET A 121 10.97 -10.70 14.16
N LYS A 122 11.06 -10.64 15.49
CA LYS A 122 11.54 -9.45 16.23
C LYS A 122 12.90 -8.92 15.75
N PRO A 123 13.93 -9.76 15.48
CA PRO A 123 15.22 -9.25 15.02
C PRO A 123 15.15 -8.55 13.65
N GLN A 124 14.32 -9.06 12.73
CA GLN A 124 14.09 -8.45 11.42
C GLN A 124 13.37 -7.11 11.55
N ALA A 125 12.34 -7.06 12.39
CA ALA A 125 11.63 -5.82 12.71
C ALA A 125 12.60 -4.77 13.28
N GLU A 126 13.41 -5.15 14.28
CA GLU A 126 14.39 -4.25 14.90
C GLU A 126 15.41 -3.72 13.89
N LYS A 127 15.93 -4.59 13.01
CA LYS A 127 16.85 -4.20 11.94
C LYS A 127 16.21 -3.16 11.01
N ASN A 128 14.99 -3.43 10.53
CA ASN A 128 14.27 -2.54 9.62
C ASN A 128 14.01 -1.17 10.26
N LEU A 129 13.60 -1.14 11.53
CA LEU A 129 13.33 0.09 12.26
C LEU A 129 14.62 0.90 12.53
N LYS A 130 15.71 0.24 12.90
CA LYS A 130 17.02 0.91 13.09
C LYS A 130 17.55 1.53 11.80
N ASN A 131 17.36 0.86 10.65
CA ASN A 131 17.73 1.41 9.34
C ASN A 131 17.02 2.75 9.05
N LEU A 132 15.73 2.88 9.42
CA LEU A 132 14.99 4.13 9.27
C LEU A 132 15.55 5.26 10.14
N LEU A 133 16.02 4.95 11.36
CA LEU A 133 16.55 5.95 12.28
C LEU A 133 17.89 6.55 11.81
N ILE A 134 18.74 5.73 11.18
CA ILE A 134 20.06 6.17 10.70
C ILE A 134 20.01 6.81 9.30
N SER A 135 18.91 6.65 8.57
CA SER A 135 18.78 7.22 7.23
C SER A 135 18.56 8.74 7.28
N ASN A 136 19.25 9.45 6.40
CA ASN A 136 19.12 10.90 6.22
C ASN A 136 17.95 11.29 5.30
N ASN A 137 17.37 10.31 4.61
CA ASN A 137 16.30 10.52 3.62
C ASN A 137 14.90 10.22 4.18
N VAL A 138 14.79 10.18 5.50
CA VAL A 138 13.56 9.81 6.23
C VAL A 138 13.11 11.01 7.06
N SER A 139 11.83 11.35 6.99
CA SER A 139 11.24 12.44 7.76
C SER A 139 11.22 12.13 9.26
N ASP A 140 11.20 13.18 10.09
CA ASP A 140 11.12 13.01 11.54
C ASP A 140 9.88 12.23 11.97
N LEU A 141 8.75 12.41 11.27
CA LEU A 141 7.53 11.64 11.50
C LEU A 141 7.75 10.12 11.39
N ILE A 142 8.42 9.66 10.32
CA ILE A 142 8.70 8.23 10.15
C ILE A 142 9.71 7.75 11.20
N LYS A 143 10.70 8.59 11.57
CA LYS A 143 11.64 8.26 12.65
C LYS A 143 10.92 8.09 13.98
N ASP A 144 9.94 8.93 14.28
CA ASP A 144 9.15 8.84 15.50
C ASP A 144 8.24 7.61 15.52
N GLN A 145 7.63 7.25 14.37
CA GLN A 145 6.94 5.96 14.22
C GLN A 145 7.89 4.77 14.45
N ALA A 146 9.11 4.83 13.91
CA ALA A 146 10.09 3.76 14.09
C ALA A 146 10.53 3.61 15.56
N LYS A 147 10.77 4.72 16.27
CA LYS A 147 11.07 4.72 17.71
C LYS A 147 9.93 4.11 18.51
N ALA A 148 8.69 4.49 18.22
CA ALA A 148 7.51 3.97 18.93
C ALA A 148 7.39 2.44 18.80
N LEU A 149 7.62 1.90 17.59
CA LEU A 149 7.63 0.45 17.35
C LEU A 149 8.79 -0.25 18.07
N LEU A 150 9.99 0.32 18.08
CA LEU A 150 11.15 -0.22 18.79
C LEU A 150 10.92 -0.30 20.30
N VAL A 151 10.27 0.70 20.90
CA VAL A 151 9.95 0.67 22.34
C VAL A 151 9.00 -0.48 22.67
N ASN A 152 8.03 -0.77 21.80
CA ASN A 152 7.08 -1.87 22.01
C ASN A 152 7.68 -3.26 21.77
N LEU A 153 8.75 -3.38 20.98
CA LEU A 153 9.45 -4.66 20.76
C LEU A 153 10.14 -5.19 22.03
N ASN A 154 10.58 -4.26 22.89
CA ASN A 154 11.35 -4.50 24.11
C ASN A 154 10.47 -4.71 25.37
N LYS A 155 9.15 -4.63 25.22
CA LYS A 155 8.17 -5.02 26.25
C LYS A 155 7.80 -6.49 26.08
#